data_AF-A0A7V3BNA3-F1
#
_entry.id   AF-A0A7V3BNA3-F1
#
_cell.length_a   1.000
_cell.length_b   1.000
_cell.length_c   1.000
_cell.angle_alpha   90.00
_cell.angle_beta   90.00
_cell.angle_gamma   90.00
#
_symmetry.space_group_name_H-M   'P 1'
#
loop_
_entity.id
_entity.type
_entity.pdbx_description
1 polymer ?
#
loop_
_entity_poly.entity_id
_entity_poly.type
_entity_poly.pdbx_seq_one_letter_code
_entity_poly.pdbx_strand_id
1 'polypeptide(L)'
;MKVVILIKQVPLVTDLKFDPETKTLIREGVPNVINPYDRYAIVESVKLKKAHGGEAVAVTMGPPQAREAMVEALALGCDRAVHIVDRAFAGSDTLATARALSLFLKKEGFDLIFCGKYSVDAETGQVGPEVAELLDIPQITGVTKVEIAEGGRHVKATRGTDEGQEVIECDLPVLLTAEERLNRPGPTPPAAMEAARNQPIEVLAAADLSQDHSLFGFAGSPTWVSEIYSVATTRQPVMLNGSSVDDMVRTLAERLLAQGLFGTWQGTKEPRRVMARPPGARGDRAVWVVAETMGGQVRSATHELIGKSVELADRLRGDVVGVLIGDDRADHAAELTAFGADRVLLLEHPHLAQYSPEGYANALARAIQEHRPYVVLIPATTRGRDFAPRVAARLGLGLTGDAIGLEIDEQERLVQLKPAFGGNIVAPILSKTFPQMATVRPGMLEALQPDWERQPLVQRMALADVGPIRTQTVQATQEVDATAMSLEAADIVVGVGTGLERRDNLKLVRELADVLGAAIGATRRVTDANWLPRQHQVGLTGKAVAPKLYFALGIRGHMNHTIGIQRAQTIVAVNKDPEAPIFQVADYGIVGDCLQVIPALTQALAEAKQRRQGP
;
A
#
# COMPACT_ATOMS: atom_id res chain seq x y z
N MET A 1 29.08 8.46 -13.25
CA MET A 1 28.14 7.95 -12.25
C MET A 1 27.61 6.58 -12.67
N LYS A 2 27.80 5.55 -11.85
CA LYS A 2 27.30 4.20 -12.08
C LYS A 2 25.95 4.02 -11.40
N VAL A 3 24.90 3.86 -12.20
CA VAL A 3 23.54 3.64 -11.73
C VAL A 3 23.17 2.18 -11.95
N VAL A 4 22.86 1.46 -10.87
CA VAL A 4 22.38 0.07 -10.95
C VAL A 4 20.86 0.07 -10.78
N ILE A 5 20.15 -0.46 -11.77
CA ILE A 5 18.68 -0.49 -11.81
C ILE A 5 18.20 -1.91 -11.52
N LEU A 6 17.57 -2.10 -10.36
CA LEU A 6 16.98 -3.39 -9.97
C LEU A 6 15.59 -3.47 -10.57
N ILE A 7 15.34 -4.48 -11.41
CA ILE A 7 14.07 -4.65 -12.10
C ILE A 7 13.47 -6.03 -11.89
N LYS A 8 12.14 -6.07 -11.86
CA LYS A 8 11.33 -7.26 -11.75
C LYS A 8 10.43 -7.38 -12.97
N GLN A 9 10.35 -8.59 -13.51
CA GLN A 9 9.34 -8.96 -14.49
C GLN A 9 8.04 -9.34 -13.77
N VAL A 10 6.91 -8.82 -14.25
CA VAL A 10 5.57 -9.09 -13.72
C VAL A 10 4.62 -9.50 -14.85
N PRO A 11 3.59 -10.31 -14.58
CA PRO A 11 2.53 -10.53 -15.56
C PRO A 11 1.80 -9.22 -15.83
N LEU A 12 1.35 -9.04 -17.07
CA LEU A 12 0.47 -7.93 -17.41
C LEU A 12 -0.89 -8.14 -16.73
N VAL A 13 -1.08 -7.46 -15.60
CA VAL A 13 -2.22 -7.69 -14.70
C VAL A 13 -3.58 -7.45 -15.37
N THR A 14 -3.64 -6.58 -16.39
CA THR A 14 -4.87 -6.33 -17.16
C THR A 14 -5.36 -7.54 -17.95
N ASP A 15 -4.48 -8.49 -18.22
CA ASP A 15 -4.73 -9.62 -19.12
C ASP A 15 -4.84 -10.94 -18.33
N LEU A 16 -4.64 -10.91 -17.00
CA LEU A 16 -4.83 -12.06 -16.14
C LEU A 16 -6.30 -12.47 -16.09
N LYS A 17 -6.55 -13.76 -16.35
CA LYS A 17 -7.88 -14.36 -16.22
C LYS A 17 -7.88 -15.38 -15.07
N PHE A 18 -9.01 -15.50 -14.41
CA PHE A 18 -9.24 -16.50 -13.37
C PHE A 18 -10.12 -17.62 -13.91
N ASP A 19 -9.74 -18.86 -13.66
CA ASP A 19 -10.56 -20.04 -13.93
C ASP A 19 -11.43 -20.36 -12.70
N PRO A 20 -12.75 -20.16 -12.77
CA PRO A 20 -13.65 -20.41 -11.65
C PRO A 20 -13.85 -21.90 -11.34
N GLU A 21 -13.60 -22.81 -12.28
CA GLU A 21 -13.74 -24.25 -12.06
C GLU A 21 -12.54 -24.82 -11.32
N THR A 22 -11.33 -24.52 -11.81
CA THR A 22 -10.09 -25.02 -11.19
C THR A 22 -9.62 -24.18 -10.01
N LYS A 23 -10.24 -23.01 -9.81
CA LYS A 23 -9.82 -21.99 -8.83
C LYS A 23 -8.36 -21.53 -9.02
N THR A 24 -7.87 -21.54 -10.25
CA THR A 24 -6.48 -21.14 -10.59
C THR A 24 -6.42 -19.93 -11.52
N LEU A 25 -5.26 -19.31 -11.63
CA LEU A 25 -5.01 -18.29 -12.65
C LEU A 25 -4.70 -18.94 -13.99
N ILE A 26 -5.36 -18.45 -15.04
CA ILE A 26 -4.96 -18.72 -16.41
C ILE A 26 -3.78 -17.80 -16.71
N ARG A 27 -2.58 -18.36 -16.60
CA ARG A 27 -1.32 -17.68 -16.92
C ARG A 27 -0.90 -17.88 -18.37
N GLU A 28 -1.51 -18.82 -19.07
CA GLU A 28 -1.23 -19.09 -20.47
C GLU A 28 -1.67 -17.90 -21.33
N GLY A 29 -0.77 -17.44 -22.20
CA GLY A 29 -1.02 -16.29 -23.08
C GLY A 29 -0.92 -14.91 -22.43
N VAL A 30 -0.65 -14.81 -21.12
CA VAL A 30 -0.47 -13.51 -20.44
C VAL A 30 0.98 -13.04 -20.63
N PRO A 31 1.21 -11.89 -21.29
CA PRO A 31 2.56 -11.40 -21.51
C PRO A 31 3.19 -10.96 -20.18
N ASN A 32 4.49 -11.21 -20.05
CA ASN A 32 5.29 -10.69 -18.95
C ASN A 32 5.97 -9.38 -19.39
N VAL A 33 5.92 -8.37 -18.54
CA VAL A 33 6.47 -7.03 -18.80
C VAL A 33 7.42 -6.61 -17.68
N ILE A 34 8.30 -5.65 -17.95
CA ILE A 34 8.99 -4.94 -16.86
C ILE A 34 7.93 -4.30 -15.97
N ASN A 35 8.05 -4.46 -14.65
CA ASN A 35 7.19 -3.78 -13.69
C ASN A 35 7.14 -2.27 -14.02
N PRO A 36 5.94 -1.67 -14.18
CA PRO A 36 5.83 -0.28 -14.64
C PRO A 36 6.67 0.72 -13.83
N TYR A 37 6.78 0.51 -12.51
CA TYR A 37 7.60 1.37 -11.66
C TYR A 37 9.11 1.26 -11.94
N ASP A 38 9.58 0.07 -12.27
CA ASP A 38 10.99 -0.16 -12.62
C ASP A 38 11.31 0.50 -13.98
N ARG A 39 10.32 0.58 -14.88
CA ARG A 39 10.45 1.27 -16.17
C ARG A 39 10.64 2.78 -16.00
N TYR A 40 10.00 3.41 -15.00
CA TYR A 40 10.29 4.80 -14.64
C TYR A 40 11.75 4.94 -14.16
N ALA A 41 12.23 3.99 -13.34
CA ALA A 41 13.61 3.98 -12.85
C ALA A 41 14.63 3.83 -13.98
N ILE A 42 14.40 2.95 -14.97
CA ILE A 42 15.26 2.79 -16.15
C ILE A 42 15.37 4.12 -16.91
N VAL A 43 14.23 4.71 -17.28
CA VAL A 43 14.22 5.93 -18.09
C VAL A 43 14.93 7.08 -17.36
N GLU A 44 14.71 7.21 -16.05
CA GLU A 44 15.39 8.26 -15.27
C GLU A 44 16.89 8.00 -15.16
N SER A 45 17.30 6.75 -14.94
CA SER A 45 18.71 6.38 -14.87
C SER A 45 19.45 6.66 -16.18
N VAL A 46 18.81 6.42 -17.33
CA VAL A 46 19.38 6.76 -18.65
C VAL A 46 19.53 8.27 -18.84
N LYS A 47 18.59 9.09 -18.34
CA LYS A 47 18.73 10.55 -18.36
C LYS A 47 19.86 11.02 -17.45
N LEU A 48 19.92 10.51 -16.23
CA LEU A 48 20.96 10.84 -15.26
C LEU A 48 22.35 10.47 -15.79
N LYS A 49 22.49 9.29 -16.42
CA LYS A 49 23.70 8.89 -17.14
C LYS A 49 24.07 9.89 -18.24
N LYS A 50 23.11 10.32 -19.06
CA LYS A 50 23.37 11.29 -20.14
C LYS A 50 23.80 12.65 -19.60
N ALA A 51 23.25 13.08 -18.46
CA ALA A 51 23.56 14.37 -17.84
C ALA A 51 24.91 14.38 -17.10
N HIS A 52 25.29 13.28 -16.45
CA HIS A 52 26.46 13.23 -15.55
C HIS A 52 27.56 12.26 -16.00
N GLY A 53 27.39 11.58 -17.14
CA GLY A 53 28.26 10.53 -17.61
C GLY A 53 28.24 9.27 -16.74
N GLY A 54 28.90 8.20 -17.20
CA GLY A 54 28.97 6.91 -16.53
C GLY A 54 28.11 5.85 -17.20
N GLU A 55 27.49 4.99 -16.41
CA GLU A 55 26.92 3.72 -16.89
C GLU A 55 25.58 3.42 -16.19
N ALA A 56 24.61 2.91 -16.95
CA ALA A 56 23.35 2.39 -16.44
C ALA A 56 23.32 0.86 -16.61
N VAL A 57 23.27 0.13 -15.50
CA VAL A 57 23.29 -1.35 -15.46
C VAL A 57 21.94 -1.87 -14.98
N ALA A 58 21.19 -2.54 -15.87
CA ALA A 58 19.94 -3.22 -15.48
C ALA A 58 20.25 -4.58 -14.86
N VAL A 59 19.58 -4.91 -13.75
CA VAL A 59 19.79 -6.17 -13.04
C VAL A 59 18.44 -6.78 -12.71
N THR A 60 18.28 -8.06 -13.00
CA THR A 60 17.12 -8.82 -12.54
C THR A 60 17.53 -10.13 -11.91
N MET A 61 16.90 -10.48 -10.79
CA MET A 61 16.90 -11.83 -10.26
C MET A 61 15.57 -12.47 -10.61
N GLY A 62 15.57 -13.51 -11.43
CA GLY A 62 14.33 -14.07 -11.92
C GLY A 62 14.51 -15.32 -12.77
N PRO A 63 13.41 -16.01 -13.09
CA PRO A 63 13.44 -17.22 -13.91
C PRO A 63 13.96 -16.93 -15.33
N PRO A 64 14.29 -17.95 -16.13
CA PRO A 64 14.89 -17.76 -17.47
C PRO A 64 14.13 -16.80 -18.39
N GLN A 65 12.79 -16.76 -18.33
CA GLN A 65 11.97 -15.83 -19.13
C GLN A 65 12.14 -14.35 -18.76
N ALA A 66 12.73 -14.03 -17.61
CA ALA A 66 13.07 -12.65 -17.23
C ALA A 66 14.16 -12.05 -18.14
N ARG A 67 14.82 -12.87 -18.97
CA ARG A 67 15.71 -12.40 -20.03
C ARG A 67 15.06 -11.37 -20.95
N GLU A 68 13.78 -11.52 -21.28
CA GLU A 68 13.09 -10.55 -22.16
C GLU A 68 13.00 -9.15 -21.52
N ALA A 69 12.88 -9.06 -20.19
CA ALA A 69 12.95 -7.79 -19.46
C ALA A 69 14.34 -7.14 -19.56
N MET A 70 15.42 -7.94 -19.61
CA MET A 70 16.78 -7.44 -19.83
C MET A 70 16.96 -6.89 -21.25
N VAL A 71 16.42 -7.58 -22.26
CA VAL A 71 16.41 -7.10 -23.65
C VAL A 71 15.69 -5.76 -23.74
N GLU A 72 14.51 -5.63 -23.12
CA GLU A 72 13.79 -4.35 -23.09
C GLU A 72 14.59 -3.25 -22.37
N ALA A 73 15.23 -3.55 -21.24
CA ALA A 73 16.03 -2.57 -20.52
C ALA A 73 17.21 -2.03 -21.36
N LEU A 74 17.89 -2.91 -22.10
CA LEU A 74 18.93 -2.52 -23.06
C LEU A 74 18.34 -1.67 -24.20
N ALA A 75 17.18 -2.06 -24.74
CA ALA A 75 16.48 -1.29 -25.78
C ALA A 75 16.03 0.11 -25.29
N LEU A 76 15.78 0.26 -23.99
CA LEU A 76 15.47 1.53 -23.33
C LEU A 76 16.72 2.39 -23.04
N GLY A 77 17.93 1.86 -23.29
CA GLY A 77 19.18 2.60 -23.24
C GLY A 77 20.09 2.32 -22.05
N CYS A 78 19.84 1.25 -21.29
CA CYS A 78 20.83 0.70 -20.37
C CYS A 78 22.06 0.20 -21.15
N ASP A 79 23.25 0.36 -20.59
CA ASP A 79 24.52 0.00 -21.25
C ASP A 79 24.87 -1.48 -21.03
N ARG A 80 24.48 -2.02 -19.88
CA ARG A 80 24.66 -3.43 -19.51
C ARG A 80 23.39 -3.98 -18.90
N ALA A 81 23.25 -5.30 -19.01
CA ALA A 81 22.22 -6.06 -18.34
C ALA A 81 22.81 -7.32 -17.69
N VAL A 82 22.39 -7.59 -16.45
CA VAL A 82 22.81 -8.73 -15.64
C VAL A 82 21.57 -9.52 -15.22
N HIS A 83 21.57 -10.81 -15.55
CA HIS A 83 20.53 -11.76 -15.19
C HIS A 83 21.05 -12.72 -14.13
N ILE A 84 20.60 -12.54 -12.89
CA ILE A 84 20.87 -13.45 -11.79
C ILE A 84 19.81 -14.57 -11.85
N VAL A 85 20.22 -15.78 -12.23
CA VAL A 85 19.32 -16.89 -12.50
C VAL A 85 19.94 -18.23 -12.09
N ASP A 86 19.24 -18.92 -11.19
CA ASP A 86 19.60 -20.22 -10.65
C ASP A 86 18.35 -20.86 -10.03
N ARG A 87 18.27 -22.19 -10.03
CA ARG A 87 17.22 -22.92 -9.31
C ARG A 87 17.30 -22.71 -7.81
N ALA A 88 18.49 -22.41 -7.27
CA ALA A 88 18.68 -22.10 -5.85
C ALA A 88 17.90 -20.87 -5.37
N PHE A 89 17.49 -19.96 -6.27
CA PHE A 89 16.67 -18.80 -5.92
C PHE A 89 15.17 -19.09 -5.88
N ALA A 90 14.73 -20.31 -6.24
CA ALA A 90 13.32 -20.65 -6.28
C ALA A 90 12.65 -20.53 -4.90
N GLY A 91 11.45 -19.94 -4.87
CA GLY A 91 10.70 -19.71 -3.63
C GLY A 91 11.26 -18.60 -2.75
N SER A 92 12.12 -17.73 -3.28
CA SER A 92 12.61 -16.55 -2.55
C SER A 92 11.46 -15.60 -2.18
N ASP A 93 11.44 -15.16 -0.93
CA ASP A 93 10.70 -13.97 -0.51
C ASP A 93 11.52 -12.69 -0.72
N THR A 94 11.05 -11.57 -0.16
CA THR A 94 11.69 -10.26 -0.33
C THR A 94 13.09 -10.23 0.27
N LEU A 95 13.27 -10.73 1.49
CA LEU A 95 14.56 -10.67 2.18
C LEU A 95 15.60 -11.58 1.51
N ALA A 96 15.23 -12.80 1.10
CA ALA A 96 16.12 -13.67 0.34
C ALA A 96 16.53 -13.03 -1.00
N THR A 97 15.60 -12.37 -1.68
CA THR A 97 15.86 -11.59 -2.90
C THR A 97 16.81 -10.43 -2.63
N ALA A 98 16.56 -9.63 -1.59
CA ALA A 98 17.40 -8.50 -1.21
C ALA A 98 18.82 -8.92 -0.84
N ARG A 99 19.00 -10.08 -0.19
CA ARG A 99 20.33 -10.66 0.11
C ARG A 99 21.10 -10.99 -1.17
N ALA A 100 20.48 -11.67 -2.13
CA ALA A 100 21.12 -11.99 -3.40
C ALA A 100 21.53 -10.73 -4.17
N LEU A 101 20.62 -9.76 -4.30
CA LEU A 101 20.90 -8.49 -4.97
C LEU A 101 22.00 -7.69 -4.25
N SER A 102 22.01 -7.67 -2.92
CA SER A 102 23.04 -6.97 -2.14
C SER A 102 24.42 -7.62 -2.28
N LEU A 103 24.49 -8.95 -2.37
CA LEU A 103 25.76 -9.66 -2.63
C LEU A 103 26.32 -9.32 -4.01
N PHE A 104 25.45 -9.24 -5.02
CA PHE A 104 25.83 -8.76 -6.34
C PHE A 104 26.33 -7.30 -6.28
N LEU A 105 25.55 -6.40 -5.69
CA LEU A 105 25.85 -4.97 -5.61
C LEU A 105 27.19 -4.68 -4.89
N LYS A 106 27.53 -5.45 -3.86
CA LYS A 106 28.84 -5.36 -3.17
C LYS A 106 30.02 -5.70 -4.09
N LYS A 107 29.84 -6.62 -5.05
CA LYS A 107 30.87 -6.99 -6.04
C LYS A 107 30.92 -6.02 -7.20
N GLU A 108 29.76 -5.58 -7.68
CA GLU A 108 29.62 -4.72 -8.86
C GLU A 108 30.06 -3.27 -8.56
N GLY A 109 29.79 -2.76 -7.35
CA GLY A 109 29.95 -1.35 -7.01
C GLY A 109 28.90 -0.46 -7.70
N PHE A 110 28.58 0.68 -7.07
CA PHE A 110 27.53 1.59 -7.52
C PHE A 110 27.71 2.98 -6.90
N ASP A 111 27.25 4.01 -7.60
CA ASP A 111 27.05 5.35 -7.02
C ASP A 111 25.59 5.53 -6.61
N LEU A 112 24.66 4.99 -7.40
CA LEU A 112 23.22 5.12 -7.21
C LEU A 112 22.53 3.77 -7.48
N ILE A 113 21.60 3.38 -6.62
CA ILE A 113 20.69 2.27 -6.89
C ILE A 113 19.29 2.83 -7.16
N PHE A 114 18.63 2.32 -8.19
CA PHE A 114 17.25 2.69 -8.51
C PHE A 114 16.40 1.44 -8.69
N CYS A 115 15.18 1.41 -8.14
CA CYS A 115 14.19 0.37 -8.41
C CYS A 115 12.78 0.98 -8.43
N GLY A 116 11.75 0.22 -8.77
CA GLY A 116 10.37 0.70 -8.62
C GLY A 116 9.93 0.77 -7.16
N LYS A 117 8.90 1.60 -6.88
CA LYS A 117 8.29 1.74 -5.55
C LYS A 117 7.73 0.42 -5.00
N TYR A 118 7.08 -0.37 -5.85
CA TYR A 118 6.59 -1.71 -5.56
C TYR A 118 6.29 -2.47 -6.85
N SER A 119 6.10 -3.77 -6.77
CA SER A 119 5.65 -4.60 -7.90
C SER A 119 4.13 -4.68 -7.97
N VAL A 120 3.55 -4.46 -9.15
CA VAL A 120 2.08 -4.36 -9.33
C VAL A 120 1.33 -5.70 -9.24
N ASP A 121 2.04 -6.83 -9.34
CA ASP A 121 1.49 -8.18 -9.25
C ASP A 121 1.06 -8.56 -7.82
N ALA A 122 1.75 -8.07 -6.80
CA ALA A 122 1.46 -8.41 -5.41
C ALA A 122 1.61 -7.22 -4.45
N GLU A 123 1.85 -6.01 -4.95
CA GLU A 123 2.07 -4.80 -4.13
C GLU A 123 3.21 -4.96 -3.12
N THR A 124 4.28 -5.62 -3.58
CA THR A 124 5.49 -5.89 -2.80
C THR A 124 6.52 -4.79 -3.04
N GLY A 125 6.88 -4.05 -2.00
CA GLY A 125 7.81 -2.90 -2.05
C GLY A 125 9.02 -3.01 -1.13
N GLN A 126 9.20 -4.14 -0.44
CA GLN A 126 10.21 -4.31 0.62
C GLN A 126 11.65 -4.41 0.10
N VAL A 127 11.86 -4.97 -1.11
CA VAL A 127 13.19 -5.31 -1.62
C VAL A 127 14.12 -4.10 -1.69
N GLY A 128 13.64 -2.93 -2.16
CA GLY A 128 14.45 -1.72 -2.22
C GLY A 128 14.98 -1.31 -0.85
N PRO A 129 14.09 -1.03 0.13
CA PRO A 129 14.51 -0.72 1.49
C PRO A 129 15.34 -1.80 2.19
N GLU A 130 15.05 -3.08 1.98
CA GLU A 130 15.85 -4.19 2.50
C GLU A 130 17.28 -4.18 1.91
N VAL A 131 17.43 -3.93 0.60
CA VAL A 131 18.74 -3.77 -0.05
C VAL A 131 19.50 -2.58 0.53
N ALA A 132 18.84 -1.44 0.73
CA ALA A 132 19.48 -0.26 1.31
C ALA A 132 20.00 -0.52 2.73
N GLU A 133 19.26 -1.29 3.53
CA GLU A 133 19.70 -1.72 4.86
C GLU A 133 20.89 -2.69 4.80
N LEU A 134 20.85 -3.72 3.93
CA LEU A 134 21.89 -4.73 3.81
C LEU A 134 23.23 -4.20 3.24
N LEU A 135 23.16 -3.07 2.54
CA LEU A 135 24.30 -2.32 2.03
C LEU A 135 24.74 -1.19 2.96
N ASP A 136 23.98 -0.93 4.04
CA ASP A 136 24.17 0.21 4.94
C ASP A 136 24.29 1.55 4.20
N ILE A 137 23.27 1.89 3.41
CA ILE A 137 23.16 3.17 2.67
C ILE A 137 21.81 3.85 2.94
N PRO A 138 21.68 5.17 2.78
CA PRO A 138 20.39 5.85 2.85
C PRO A 138 19.44 5.42 1.73
N GLN A 139 18.15 5.68 1.94
CA GLN A 139 17.13 5.50 0.90
C GLN A 139 16.18 6.70 0.81
N ILE A 140 15.62 6.94 -0.38
CA ILE A 140 14.48 7.83 -0.58
C ILE A 140 13.45 7.09 -1.43
N THR A 141 12.32 6.75 -0.83
CA THR A 141 11.25 5.98 -1.49
C THR A 141 10.21 6.88 -2.14
N GLY A 142 9.60 6.45 -3.25
CA GLY A 142 8.46 7.13 -3.88
C GLY A 142 8.85 8.41 -4.62
N VAL A 143 10.02 8.42 -5.25
CA VAL A 143 10.61 9.59 -5.90
C VAL A 143 9.84 9.95 -7.17
N THR A 144 9.44 11.22 -7.25
CA THR A 144 8.76 11.85 -8.39
C THR A 144 9.62 12.89 -9.09
N LYS A 145 10.78 13.25 -8.53
CA LYS A 145 11.80 14.10 -9.16
C LYS A 145 13.15 13.79 -8.53
N VAL A 146 14.21 13.76 -9.33
CA VAL A 146 15.60 13.58 -8.86
C VAL A 146 16.50 14.60 -9.52
N GLU A 147 17.37 15.21 -8.72
CA GLU A 147 18.39 16.17 -9.13
C GLU A 147 19.70 15.78 -8.46
N ILE A 148 20.79 15.74 -9.24
CA ILE A 148 22.13 15.48 -8.73
C ILE A 148 22.91 16.79 -8.79
N ALA A 149 23.46 17.22 -7.66
CA ALA A 149 24.19 18.48 -7.56
C ALA A 149 25.45 18.49 -8.46
N GLU A 150 25.90 19.69 -8.85
CA GLU A 150 27.16 19.86 -9.57
C GLU A 150 28.32 19.26 -8.75
N GLY A 151 29.07 18.35 -9.38
CA GLY A 151 30.11 17.55 -8.72
C GLY A 151 29.70 16.12 -8.36
N GLY A 152 28.42 15.75 -8.50
CA GLY A 152 27.97 14.35 -8.51
C GLY A 152 28.06 13.62 -7.18
N ARG A 153 28.08 14.33 -6.04
CA ARG A 153 28.18 13.72 -4.69
C ARG A 153 26.89 13.78 -3.90
N HIS A 154 25.96 14.66 -4.29
CA HIS A 154 24.79 14.99 -3.49
C HIS A 154 23.52 14.87 -4.34
N VAL A 155 22.46 14.31 -3.73
CA VAL A 155 21.18 14.05 -4.36
C VAL A 155 20.10 14.85 -3.67
N LYS A 156 19.29 15.52 -4.47
CA LYS A 156 18.02 16.13 -4.06
C LYS A 156 16.89 15.42 -4.76
N ALA A 157 15.98 14.81 -3.98
CA ALA A 157 14.86 14.07 -4.52
C ALA A 157 13.54 14.60 -3.94
N THR A 158 12.53 14.75 -4.79
CA THR A 158 11.15 14.97 -4.36
C THR A 158 10.45 13.63 -4.30
N ARG A 159 9.81 13.31 -3.18
CA ARG A 159 8.95 12.13 -3.03
C ARG A 159 7.51 12.51 -2.74
N GLY A 160 6.58 11.69 -3.21
CA GLY A 160 5.18 11.75 -2.78
C GLY A 160 5.00 11.12 -1.40
N THR A 161 4.18 11.73 -0.57
CA THR A 161 3.74 11.21 0.73
C THR A 161 2.22 11.05 0.76
N ASP A 162 1.69 10.51 1.85
CA ASP A 162 0.24 10.43 2.04
C ASP A 162 -0.41 11.82 2.22
N GLU A 163 0.39 12.85 2.57
CA GLU A 163 -0.04 14.22 2.86
C GLU A 163 0.31 15.23 1.75
N GLY A 164 1.10 14.84 0.76
CA GLY A 164 1.60 15.75 -0.27
C GLY A 164 2.97 15.35 -0.76
N GLN A 165 3.96 16.23 -0.60
CA GLN A 165 5.30 16.03 -1.11
C GLN A 165 6.37 16.45 -0.12
N GLU A 166 7.49 15.74 -0.12
CA GLU A 166 8.70 16.09 0.62
C GLU A 166 9.87 16.20 -0.34
N VAL A 167 10.76 17.15 -0.07
CA VAL A 167 12.06 17.27 -0.74
C VAL A 167 13.12 16.84 0.25
N ILE A 168 13.88 15.84 -0.14
CA ILE A 168 14.87 15.16 0.70
C ILE A 168 16.24 15.25 0.03
N GLU A 169 17.25 15.54 0.84
CA GLU A 169 18.64 15.68 0.43
C GLU A 169 19.52 14.66 1.17
N CYS A 170 20.49 14.07 0.47
CA CYS A 170 21.52 13.20 1.03
C CYS A 170 22.74 13.08 0.11
N ASP A 171 23.85 12.55 0.63
CA ASP A 171 25.02 12.21 -0.17
C ASP A 171 24.89 10.83 -0.83
N LEU A 172 25.64 10.62 -1.91
CA LEU A 172 25.84 9.31 -2.54
C LEU A 172 26.81 8.44 -1.72
N PRO A 173 26.63 7.10 -1.69
CA PRO A 173 25.61 6.36 -2.42
C PRO A 173 24.23 6.36 -1.74
N VAL A 174 23.17 6.26 -2.55
CA VAL A 174 21.77 6.19 -2.09
C VAL A 174 20.97 5.17 -2.90
N LEU A 175 19.93 4.61 -2.30
CA LEU A 175 18.89 3.87 -3.01
C LEU A 175 17.64 4.73 -3.20
N LEU A 176 17.18 4.87 -4.44
CA LEU A 176 15.94 5.55 -4.77
C LEU A 176 14.88 4.54 -5.24
N THR A 177 13.61 4.80 -4.92
CA THR A 177 12.51 4.04 -5.52
C THR A 177 11.62 4.95 -6.38
N ALA A 178 11.35 4.56 -7.61
CA ALA A 178 10.66 5.38 -8.60
C ALA A 178 9.14 5.30 -8.46
N GLU A 179 8.49 6.46 -8.53
CA GLU A 179 7.04 6.61 -8.60
C GLU A 179 6.60 7.13 -9.97
N GLU A 180 5.33 6.93 -10.32
CA GLU A 180 4.76 7.19 -11.66
C GLU A 180 4.97 8.61 -12.19
N ARG A 181 5.08 9.61 -11.32
CA ARG A 181 5.28 11.00 -11.73
C ARG A 181 6.73 11.35 -12.04
N LEU A 182 7.67 10.43 -11.83
CA LEU A 182 9.09 10.65 -12.11
C LEU A 182 9.33 11.02 -13.57
N ASN A 183 8.69 10.28 -14.48
CA ASN A 183 8.76 10.52 -15.92
C ASN A 183 7.61 9.82 -16.65
N ARG A 184 7.58 9.92 -17.98
CA ARG A 184 6.62 9.23 -18.85
C ARG A 184 7.36 8.36 -19.87
N PRO A 185 7.58 7.07 -19.57
CA PRO A 185 8.20 6.14 -20.51
C PRO A 185 7.31 5.97 -21.74
N GLY A 186 7.82 6.30 -22.92
CA GLY A 186 7.16 5.98 -24.20
C GLY A 186 7.19 4.48 -24.48
N PRO A 187 6.54 3.97 -25.53
CA PRO A 187 6.69 2.57 -25.96
C PRO A 187 8.15 2.28 -26.37
N THR A 188 8.59 1.04 -26.18
CA THR A 188 9.92 0.60 -26.63
C THR A 188 9.88 0.32 -28.15
N PRO A 189 10.67 1.01 -28.99
CA PRO A 189 10.60 0.82 -30.44
C PRO A 189 11.00 -0.61 -30.87
N PRO A 190 10.29 -1.25 -31.82
CA PRO A 190 10.62 -2.60 -32.27
C PRO A 190 12.06 -2.74 -32.81
N ALA A 191 12.57 -1.73 -33.53
CA ALA A 191 13.94 -1.73 -34.02
C ALA A 191 14.98 -1.70 -32.89
N ALA A 192 14.68 -1.01 -31.77
CA ALA A 192 15.55 -0.99 -30.60
C ALA A 192 15.54 -2.34 -29.87
N MET A 193 14.37 -2.99 -29.78
CA MET A 193 14.25 -4.35 -29.25
C MET A 193 15.09 -5.34 -30.05
N GLU A 194 15.02 -5.29 -31.38
CA GLU A 194 15.79 -6.18 -32.26
C GLU A 194 17.30 -5.96 -32.11
N ALA A 195 17.74 -4.71 -32.06
CA ALA A 195 19.15 -4.39 -31.80
C ALA A 195 19.61 -4.90 -30.42
N ALA A 196 18.77 -4.79 -29.39
CA ALA A 196 19.08 -5.23 -28.03
C ALA A 196 19.16 -6.76 -27.88
N ARG A 197 18.43 -7.54 -28.69
CA ARG A 197 18.49 -9.02 -28.67
C ARG A 197 19.89 -9.57 -28.96
N ASN A 198 20.67 -8.84 -29.75
CA ASN A 198 22.04 -9.21 -30.14
C ASN A 198 23.10 -8.75 -29.12
N GLN A 199 22.73 -7.96 -28.12
CA GLN A 199 23.65 -7.50 -27.09
C GLN A 199 23.88 -8.60 -26.02
N PRO A 200 25.10 -8.72 -25.48
CA PRO A 200 25.38 -9.68 -24.42
C PRO A 200 24.62 -9.31 -23.15
N ILE A 201 24.09 -10.31 -22.48
CA ILE A 201 23.52 -10.20 -21.13
C ILE A 201 24.37 -11.10 -20.25
N GLU A 202 24.96 -10.51 -19.21
CA GLU A 202 25.74 -11.23 -18.21
C GLU A 202 24.82 -12.13 -17.40
N VAL A 203 25.23 -13.37 -17.14
CA VAL A 203 24.43 -14.35 -16.41
C VAL A 203 25.21 -14.79 -15.18
N LEU A 204 24.59 -14.66 -14.00
CA LEU A 204 25.18 -15.05 -12.73
C LEU A 204 24.31 -16.10 -12.04
N ALA A 205 24.94 -17.18 -11.58
CA ALA A 205 24.34 -18.24 -10.78
C ALA A 205 24.49 -17.95 -9.27
N ALA A 206 23.87 -18.76 -8.42
CA ALA A 206 23.96 -18.57 -6.98
C ALA A 206 25.40 -18.70 -6.45
N ALA A 207 26.17 -19.62 -7.01
CA ALA A 207 27.57 -19.85 -6.65
C ALA A 207 28.48 -18.65 -6.98
N ASP A 208 28.11 -17.83 -7.97
CA ASP A 208 28.82 -16.59 -8.30
C ASP A 208 28.58 -15.51 -7.25
N LEU A 209 27.52 -15.61 -6.44
CA LEU A 209 27.20 -14.67 -5.37
C LEU A 209 27.76 -15.15 -4.02
N SER A 210 27.43 -16.37 -3.59
CA SER A 210 27.87 -16.96 -2.33
C SER A 210 27.85 -18.49 -2.39
N GLN A 211 28.73 -19.13 -1.61
CA GLN A 211 28.71 -20.57 -1.37
C GLN A 211 27.72 -20.97 -0.26
N ASP A 212 27.22 -20.00 0.51
CA ASP A 212 26.20 -20.24 1.53
C ASP A 212 24.80 -20.25 0.91
N HIS A 213 24.31 -21.46 0.61
CA HIS A 213 22.98 -21.67 0.04
C HIS A 213 21.83 -21.33 1.01
N SER A 214 22.09 -21.18 2.31
CA SER A 214 21.05 -20.79 3.28
C SER A 214 20.59 -19.35 3.12
N LEU A 215 21.27 -18.54 2.29
CA LEU A 215 20.90 -17.17 1.99
C LEU A 215 19.82 -17.03 0.91
N PHE A 216 19.59 -18.08 0.12
CA PHE A 216 18.84 -18.02 -1.12
C PHE A 216 17.57 -18.86 -1.10
N GLY A 217 16.63 -18.51 -1.99
CA GLY A 217 15.45 -19.31 -2.24
C GLY A 217 14.59 -19.51 -1.00
N PHE A 218 13.79 -20.57 -1.03
CA PHE A 218 12.95 -20.95 0.11
C PHE A 218 13.73 -21.17 1.41
N ALA A 219 14.97 -21.66 1.33
CA ALA A 219 15.80 -21.90 2.50
C ALA A 219 16.14 -20.59 3.24
N GLY A 220 16.53 -19.55 2.49
CA GLY A 220 16.84 -18.23 3.04
C GLY A 220 15.64 -17.32 3.28
N SER A 221 14.45 -17.75 2.86
CA SER A 221 13.23 -16.96 2.99
C SER A 221 12.62 -17.12 4.39
N PRO A 222 12.54 -16.05 5.20
CA PRO A 222 11.83 -16.07 6.47
C PRO A 222 10.31 -16.14 6.34
N THR A 223 9.73 -15.92 5.16
CA THR A 223 8.28 -16.07 4.91
C THR A 223 7.99 -17.12 3.84
N TRP A 224 6.76 -17.65 3.85
CA TRP A 224 6.25 -18.49 2.77
C TRP A 224 4.74 -18.37 2.60
N VAL A 225 4.26 -18.68 1.40
CA VAL A 225 2.82 -18.78 1.09
C VAL A 225 2.35 -20.18 1.46
N SER A 226 1.26 -20.31 2.23
CA SER A 226 0.68 -21.62 2.56
C SER A 226 -0.17 -22.18 1.40
N GLU A 227 -1.37 -21.65 1.20
CA GLU A 227 -2.31 -22.05 0.15
C GLU A 227 -3.08 -20.83 -0.39
N ILE A 228 -3.11 -20.64 -1.71
CA ILE A 228 -3.84 -19.53 -2.32
C ILE A 228 -5.33 -19.86 -2.47
N TYR A 229 -6.21 -18.88 -2.26
CA TYR A 229 -7.62 -19.01 -2.58
C TYR A 229 -8.18 -17.76 -3.24
N SER A 230 -9.26 -17.93 -4.01
CA SER A 230 -9.96 -16.86 -4.69
C SER A 230 -11.14 -16.38 -3.87
N VAL A 231 -11.29 -15.06 -3.76
CA VAL A 231 -12.42 -14.43 -3.09
C VAL A 231 -13.41 -13.97 -4.17
N ALA A 232 -14.42 -14.79 -4.45
CA ALA A 232 -15.53 -14.38 -5.30
C ALA A 232 -16.43 -13.39 -4.56
N THR A 233 -16.87 -12.33 -5.24
CA THR A 233 -17.87 -11.39 -4.70
C THR A 233 -19.21 -12.11 -4.55
N THR A 234 -19.84 -12.02 -3.38
CA THR A 234 -21.15 -12.66 -3.09
C THR A 234 -22.34 -11.73 -3.31
N ARG A 235 -22.12 -10.52 -3.85
CA ARG A 235 -23.19 -9.52 -4.05
C ARG A 235 -24.13 -9.94 -5.18
N GLN A 236 -25.41 -9.65 -5.00
CA GLN A 236 -26.45 -9.83 -6.01
C GLN A 236 -27.04 -8.46 -6.36
N PRO A 237 -26.68 -7.85 -7.50
CA PRO A 237 -27.11 -6.51 -7.83
C PRO A 237 -28.61 -6.43 -8.08
N VAL A 238 -29.28 -5.47 -7.45
CA VAL A 238 -30.66 -5.09 -7.74
C VAL A 238 -30.64 -3.92 -8.73
N MET A 239 -30.90 -4.22 -10.00
CA MET A 239 -31.06 -3.20 -11.03
C MET A 239 -32.40 -2.50 -10.86
N LEU A 240 -32.35 -1.18 -10.63
CA LEU A 240 -33.53 -0.35 -10.45
C LEU A 240 -34.06 0.04 -11.83
N ASN A 241 -35.27 -0.40 -12.13
CA ASN A 241 -35.97 -0.09 -13.37
C ASN A 241 -37.15 0.85 -13.07
N GLY A 242 -37.43 1.79 -13.97
CA GLY A 242 -38.53 2.73 -13.84
C GLY A 242 -38.88 3.39 -15.16
N SER A 243 -40.07 3.99 -15.25
CA SER A 243 -40.54 4.75 -16.43
C SER A 243 -39.75 6.05 -16.67
N SER A 244 -39.06 6.56 -15.65
CA SER A 244 -38.26 7.78 -15.70
C SER A 244 -37.06 7.70 -14.75
N VAL A 245 -36.10 8.61 -14.92
CA VAL A 245 -34.97 8.78 -13.98
C VAL A 245 -35.48 9.07 -12.55
N ASP A 246 -36.50 9.90 -12.43
CA ASP A 246 -37.09 10.29 -11.14
C ASP A 246 -37.71 9.08 -10.42
N ASP A 247 -38.33 8.14 -11.14
CA ASP A 247 -38.87 6.92 -10.55
C ASP A 247 -37.78 6.00 -10.00
N MET A 248 -36.70 5.82 -10.75
CA MET A 248 -35.55 5.01 -10.32
C MET A 248 -34.85 5.65 -9.11
N VAL A 249 -34.64 6.96 -9.16
CA VAL A 249 -34.04 7.74 -8.07
C VAL A 249 -34.90 7.71 -6.81
N ARG A 250 -36.22 7.87 -6.93
CA ARG A 250 -37.14 7.78 -5.79
C ARG A 250 -37.08 6.40 -5.14
N THR A 251 -37.12 5.33 -5.94
CA THR A 251 -37.00 3.95 -5.46
C THR A 251 -35.66 3.72 -4.74
N LEU A 252 -34.57 4.25 -5.30
CA LEU A 252 -33.26 4.18 -4.66
C LEU A 252 -33.26 4.91 -3.31
N ALA A 253 -33.77 6.14 -3.27
CA ALA A 253 -33.81 6.95 -2.06
C ALA A 253 -34.63 6.26 -0.96
N GLU A 254 -35.79 5.69 -1.29
CA GLU A 254 -36.62 4.92 -0.36
C GLU A 254 -35.87 3.71 0.22
N ARG A 255 -35.17 2.94 -0.62
CA ARG A 255 -34.37 1.80 -0.17
C ARG A 255 -33.23 2.23 0.75
N LEU A 256 -32.50 3.29 0.41
CA LEU A 256 -31.42 3.81 1.24
C LEU A 256 -31.93 4.36 2.58
N LEU A 257 -33.07 5.06 2.59
CA LEU A 257 -33.72 5.53 3.82
C LEU A 257 -34.18 4.38 4.70
N ALA A 258 -34.77 3.34 4.10
CA ALA A 258 -35.17 2.12 4.80
C ALA A 258 -33.94 1.41 5.40
N GLN A 259 -32.81 1.43 4.69
CA GLN A 259 -31.52 0.95 5.18
C GLN A 259 -30.85 1.89 6.19
N GLY A 260 -31.46 3.03 6.51
CA GLY A 260 -31.01 3.91 7.59
C GLY A 260 -30.18 5.12 7.16
N LEU A 261 -30.17 5.51 5.88
CA LEU A 261 -29.58 6.77 5.44
C LEU A 261 -30.20 7.96 6.20
N PHE A 262 -29.36 8.85 6.77
CA PHE A 262 -29.74 9.91 7.72
C PHE A 262 -30.26 9.44 9.09
N GLY A 263 -30.08 8.17 9.44
CA GLY A 263 -30.44 7.58 10.72
C GLY A 263 -29.44 6.53 11.16
N THR A 264 -29.90 5.46 11.82
CA THR A 264 -29.06 4.30 12.16
C THR A 264 -29.01 3.35 10.97
N TRP A 265 -27.82 3.13 10.41
CA TRP A 265 -27.62 2.26 9.26
C TRP A 265 -27.90 0.78 9.61
N GLN A 266 -28.71 0.12 8.80
CA GLN A 266 -29.03 -1.30 8.98
C GLN A 266 -27.90 -2.18 8.44
N GLY A 267 -27.57 -3.23 9.18
CA GLY A 267 -26.46 -4.13 8.83
C GLY A 267 -25.09 -3.68 9.34
N THR A 268 -25.00 -2.56 10.07
CA THR A 268 -23.82 -2.33 10.92
C THR A 268 -23.77 -3.42 11.98
N LYS A 269 -22.70 -4.21 11.99
CA LYS A 269 -22.35 -5.02 13.16
C LYS A 269 -22.31 -4.11 14.39
N GLU A 270 -22.73 -4.62 15.54
CA GLU A 270 -22.55 -3.85 16.78
C GLU A 270 -21.08 -3.44 16.89
N PRO A 271 -20.79 -2.17 17.19
CA PRO A 271 -19.43 -1.71 17.32
C PRO A 271 -18.72 -2.53 18.40
N ARG A 272 -17.62 -3.17 18.04
CA ARG A 272 -16.83 -3.95 18.98
C ARG A 272 -16.28 -3.01 20.05
N ARG A 273 -16.46 -3.38 21.31
CA ARG A 273 -15.97 -2.62 22.46
C ARG A 273 -14.70 -3.23 23.00
N VAL A 274 -13.88 -2.41 23.65
CA VAL A 274 -12.75 -2.90 24.44
C VAL A 274 -13.31 -3.76 25.59
N MET A 275 -12.81 -4.99 25.70
CA MET A 275 -13.12 -5.87 26.82
C MET A 275 -11.92 -5.98 27.75
N ALA A 276 -12.18 -6.14 29.05
CA ALA A 276 -11.11 -6.42 30.00
C ALA A 276 -10.47 -7.77 29.67
N ARG A 277 -9.14 -7.81 29.57
CA ARG A 277 -8.43 -9.06 29.32
C ARG A 277 -8.53 -10.02 30.50
N PRO A 278 -8.71 -11.32 30.24
CA PRO A 278 -8.63 -12.31 31.30
C PRO A 278 -7.23 -12.32 31.93
N PRO A 279 -7.12 -12.54 33.25
CA PRO A 279 -5.82 -12.63 33.92
C PRO A 279 -4.99 -13.80 33.39
N GLY A 280 -3.66 -13.65 33.38
CA GLY A 280 -2.73 -14.67 32.90
C GLY A 280 -2.15 -14.42 31.50
N ALA A 281 -2.02 -13.15 31.10
CA ALA A 281 -1.38 -12.78 29.85
C ALA A 281 0.08 -13.27 29.78
N ARG A 282 0.42 -13.90 28.66
CA ARG A 282 1.73 -14.36 28.27
C ARG A 282 2.51 -13.19 27.69
N GLY A 283 3.42 -12.62 28.49
CA GLY A 283 4.26 -11.50 28.05
C GLY A 283 5.15 -11.82 26.83
N ASP A 284 5.50 -13.09 26.61
CA ASP A 284 6.19 -13.57 25.41
C ASP A 284 5.30 -13.60 24.15
N ARG A 285 4.01 -13.30 24.30
CA ARG A 285 2.99 -13.30 23.24
C ARG A 285 2.42 -11.91 22.95
N ALA A 286 3.17 -10.87 23.29
CA ALA A 286 2.80 -9.48 23.03
C ALA A 286 2.60 -9.21 21.53
N VAL A 287 1.50 -8.51 21.20
CA VAL A 287 1.20 -7.98 19.86
C VAL A 287 1.45 -6.48 19.88
N TRP A 288 2.49 -6.05 19.15
CA TRP A 288 2.87 -4.65 19.05
C TRP A 288 2.19 -3.99 17.86
N VAL A 289 1.70 -2.77 18.05
CA VAL A 289 1.22 -1.89 16.99
C VAL A 289 2.06 -0.62 17.00
N VAL A 290 2.82 -0.39 15.93
CA VAL A 290 3.56 0.87 15.78
C VAL A 290 2.59 1.94 15.32
N ALA A 291 2.33 2.89 16.22
CA ALA A 291 1.41 3.97 15.97
C ALA A 291 2.01 4.98 15.00
N GLU A 292 1.16 5.46 14.08
CA GLU A 292 1.50 6.57 13.20
C GLU A 292 0.65 7.79 13.52
N THR A 293 1.30 8.94 13.58
CA THR A 293 0.66 10.24 13.76
C THR A 293 0.77 11.11 12.51
N MET A 294 -0.31 11.85 12.25
CA MET A 294 -0.48 12.75 11.10
C MET A 294 -1.09 14.06 11.58
N GLY A 295 -0.55 15.22 11.20
CA GLY A 295 -1.06 16.52 11.66
C GLY A 295 -1.16 16.69 13.19
N GLY A 296 -0.37 15.93 13.96
CA GLY A 296 -0.48 15.89 15.42
C GLY A 296 -1.69 15.13 15.96
N GLN A 297 -2.24 14.18 15.21
CA GLN A 297 -3.29 13.24 15.62
C GLN A 297 -2.87 11.81 15.30
N VAL A 298 -3.35 10.83 16.05
CA VAL A 298 -3.16 9.42 15.70
C VAL A 298 -3.98 9.07 14.46
N ARG A 299 -3.37 8.41 13.47
CA ARG A 299 -4.07 7.98 12.25
C ARG A 299 -5.10 6.89 12.55
N SER A 300 -6.22 6.91 11.83
CA SER A 300 -7.26 5.87 11.91
C SER A 300 -6.73 4.45 11.69
N ALA A 301 -5.75 4.28 10.80
CA ALA A 301 -5.07 3.00 10.56
C ALA A 301 -4.41 2.42 11.83
N THR A 302 -3.95 3.26 12.74
CA THR A 302 -3.44 2.83 14.05
C THR A 302 -4.57 2.27 14.92
N HIS A 303 -5.72 2.92 14.97
CA HIS A 303 -6.89 2.47 15.73
C HIS A 303 -7.44 1.14 15.20
N GLU A 304 -7.50 1.01 13.87
CA GLU A 304 -7.83 -0.23 13.18
C GLU A 304 -6.90 -1.39 13.57
N LEU A 305 -5.58 -1.14 13.60
CA LEU A 305 -4.60 -2.15 13.99
C LEU A 305 -4.68 -2.51 15.47
N ILE A 306 -4.85 -1.55 16.38
CA ILE A 306 -5.06 -1.83 17.80
C ILE A 306 -6.30 -2.70 17.97
N GLY A 307 -7.40 -2.33 17.33
CA GLY A 307 -8.65 -3.08 17.45
C GLY A 307 -8.53 -4.51 16.95
N LYS A 308 -7.83 -4.75 15.82
CA LYS A 308 -7.53 -6.10 15.38
C LYS A 308 -6.55 -6.83 16.30
N SER A 309 -5.60 -6.11 16.89
CA SER A 309 -4.60 -6.70 17.79
C SER A 309 -5.19 -7.22 19.08
N VAL A 310 -6.30 -6.67 19.56
CA VAL A 310 -7.05 -7.22 20.71
C VAL A 310 -7.51 -8.65 20.40
N GLU A 311 -8.13 -8.87 19.24
CA GLU A 311 -8.58 -10.19 18.80
C GLU A 311 -7.41 -11.19 18.66
N LEU A 312 -6.30 -10.76 18.07
CA LEU A 312 -5.10 -11.60 17.91
C LEU A 312 -4.51 -11.95 19.29
N ALA A 313 -4.40 -10.97 20.17
CA ALA A 313 -3.82 -11.15 21.48
C ALA A 313 -4.71 -12.00 22.39
N ASP A 314 -6.03 -11.92 22.30
CA ASP A 314 -6.96 -12.81 23.02
C ASP A 314 -6.73 -14.27 22.61
N ARG A 315 -6.56 -14.54 21.32
CA ARG A 315 -6.25 -15.89 20.79
C ARG A 315 -4.89 -16.39 21.27
N LEU A 316 -3.89 -15.51 21.36
CA LEU A 316 -2.55 -15.82 21.84
C LEU A 316 -2.42 -15.84 23.37
N ARG A 317 -3.43 -15.36 24.09
CA ARG A 317 -3.38 -14.99 25.51
C ARG A 317 -2.24 -14.00 25.80
N GLY A 318 -1.99 -13.03 24.93
CA GLY A 318 -0.96 -11.99 25.08
C GLY A 318 -1.51 -10.61 25.44
N ASP A 319 -0.63 -9.61 25.50
CA ASP A 319 -0.96 -8.17 25.65
C ASP A 319 -0.89 -7.42 24.31
N VAL A 320 -1.63 -6.30 24.19
CA VAL A 320 -1.48 -5.35 23.07
C VAL A 320 -0.66 -4.18 23.54
N VAL A 321 0.43 -3.91 22.83
CA VAL A 321 1.34 -2.80 23.10
C VAL A 321 1.25 -1.80 21.96
N GLY A 322 0.79 -0.59 22.25
CA GLY A 322 0.95 0.54 21.34
C GLY A 322 2.38 1.05 21.40
N VAL A 323 3.06 1.22 20.27
CA VAL A 323 4.44 1.71 20.22
C VAL A 323 4.45 3.12 19.60
N LEU A 324 4.88 4.11 20.39
CA LEU A 324 5.11 5.49 19.94
C LEU A 324 6.62 5.70 19.75
N ILE A 325 7.01 6.34 18.65
CA ILE A 325 8.42 6.61 18.31
C ILE A 325 8.61 8.11 18.20
N GLY A 326 9.40 8.68 19.11
CA GLY A 326 9.70 10.11 19.14
C GLY A 326 8.53 11.02 19.51
N ASP A 327 7.42 10.45 19.97
CA ASP A 327 6.16 11.15 20.26
C ASP A 327 5.76 10.97 21.73
N ASP A 328 6.12 11.95 22.55
CA ASP A 328 5.96 11.91 24.01
C ASP A 328 4.62 12.44 24.51
N ARG A 329 3.67 12.67 23.59
CA ARG A 329 2.36 13.24 23.89
C ARG A 329 1.48 12.30 24.71
N ALA A 330 1.06 12.79 25.88
CA ALA A 330 0.23 12.04 26.80
C ALA A 330 -1.16 11.71 26.23
N ASP A 331 -1.72 12.60 25.41
CA ASP A 331 -3.03 12.42 24.78
C ASP A 331 -3.02 11.31 23.73
N HIS A 332 -1.93 11.14 22.97
CA HIS A 332 -1.78 10.02 22.06
C HIS A 332 -1.69 8.68 22.82
N ALA A 333 -0.94 8.61 23.92
CA ALA A 333 -0.88 7.40 24.74
C ALA A 333 -2.26 7.04 25.35
N ALA A 334 -3.02 8.05 25.79
CA ALA A 334 -4.40 7.87 26.25
C ALA A 334 -5.31 7.37 25.12
N GLU A 335 -5.18 7.93 23.92
CA GLU A 335 -5.92 7.51 22.72
C GLU A 335 -5.63 6.03 22.36
N LEU A 336 -4.37 5.61 22.27
CA LEU A 336 -4.04 4.20 21.99
C LEU A 336 -4.63 3.25 23.05
N THR A 337 -4.62 3.68 24.31
CA THR A 337 -5.20 2.92 25.43
C THR A 337 -6.72 2.83 25.30
N ALA A 338 -7.40 3.94 25.00
CA ALA A 338 -8.83 3.97 24.81
C ALA A 338 -9.29 3.03 23.69
N PHE A 339 -8.50 2.92 22.61
CA PHE A 339 -8.80 2.02 21.49
C PHE A 339 -8.45 0.54 21.71
N GLY A 340 -7.79 0.17 22.82
CA GLY A 340 -7.58 -1.24 23.19
C GLY A 340 -6.15 -1.65 23.55
N ALA A 341 -5.16 -0.75 23.49
CA ALA A 341 -3.82 -1.07 24.02
C ALA A 341 -3.89 -1.31 25.53
N ASP A 342 -3.13 -2.27 26.07
CA ASP A 342 -3.00 -2.44 27.53
C ASP A 342 -1.89 -1.58 28.10
N ARG A 343 -0.86 -1.36 27.30
CA ARG A 343 0.27 -0.49 27.61
C ARG A 343 0.77 0.19 26.35
N VAL A 344 1.47 1.30 26.57
CA VAL A 344 2.10 2.07 25.52
C VAL A 344 3.60 2.08 25.77
N LEU A 345 4.38 1.62 24.80
CA LEU A 345 5.84 1.72 24.79
C LEU A 345 6.25 2.97 24.02
N LEU A 346 6.89 3.92 24.70
CA LEU A 346 7.41 5.14 24.12
C LEU A 346 8.92 5.04 23.92
N LEU A 347 9.36 5.09 22.66
CA LEU A 347 10.78 5.12 22.28
C LEU A 347 11.24 6.58 22.17
N GLU A 348 12.14 7.00 23.04
CA GLU A 348 12.53 8.41 23.21
C GLU A 348 13.95 8.66 22.71
N HIS A 349 14.10 9.63 21.81
CA HIS A 349 15.37 10.26 21.47
C HIS A 349 15.10 11.59 20.73
N PRO A 350 15.90 12.66 20.93
CA PRO A 350 15.66 13.96 20.28
C PRO A 350 15.57 13.91 18.76
N HIS A 351 16.37 13.04 18.11
CA HIS A 351 16.35 12.88 16.65
C HIS A 351 15.16 12.06 16.12
N LEU A 352 14.28 11.56 16.97
CA LEU A 352 13.05 10.86 16.56
C LEU A 352 11.84 11.79 16.48
N ALA A 353 11.96 13.04 16.92
CA ALA A 353 10.88 14.04 16.83
C ALA A 353 10.47 14.32 15.38
N GLN A 354 11.39 14.11 14.43
CA GLN A 354 11.11 14.14 13.00
C GLN A 354 11.28 12.74 12.42
N TYR A 355 10.41 12.38 11.48
CA TYR A 355 10.49 11.10 10.81
C TYR A 355 11.79 10.97 10.01
N SER A 356 12.55 9.90 10.28
CA SER A 356 13.64 9.42 9.43
C SER A 356 13.59 7.90 9.35
N PRO A 357 13.72 7.29 8.16
CA PRO A 357 13.61 5.83 8.03
C PRO A 357 14.70 5.10 8.82
N GLU A 358 15.92 5.62 8.86
CA GLU A 358 17.04 5.05 9.62
C GLU A 358 16.81 5.18 11.13
N GLY A 359 16.48 6.37 11.63
CA GLY A 359 16.24 6.58 13.06
C GLY A 359 15.09 5.72 13.59
N TYR A 360 13.98 5.65 12.86
CA TYR A 360 12.81 4.85 13.23
C TYR A 360 13.11 3.35 13.17
N ALA A 361 13.80 2.88 12.13
CA ALA A 361 14.21 1.49 12.05
C ALA A 361 15.18 1.11 13.19
N ASN A 362 16.12 1.99 13.53
CA ASN A 362 17.08 1.79 14.60
C ASN A 362 16.40 1.69 15.96
N ALA A 363 15.48 2.62 16.25
CA ALA A 363 14.69 2.63 17.47
C ALA A 363 13.87 1.35 17.62
N LEU A 364 13.07 1.01 16.60
CA LEU A 364 12.19 -0.15 16.67
C LEU A 364 12.96 -1.46 16.72
N ALA A 365 14.07 -1.60 15.98
CA ALA A 365 14.88 -2.81 16.01
C ALA A 365 15.49 -3.07 17.40
N ARG A 366 15.99 -2.02 18.07
CA ARG A 366 16.50 -2.12 19.45
C ARG A 366 15.40 -2.53 20.43
N ALA A 367 14.23 -1.90 20.33
CA ALA A 367 13.09 -2.24 21.17
C ALA A 367 12.62 -3.70 20.97
N ILE A 368 12.59 -4.19 19.73
CA ILE A 368 12.27 -5.59 19.41
C ILE A 368 13.31 -6.55 20.02
N GLN A 369 14.61 -6.23 19.93
CA GLN A 369 15.68 -7.06 20.49
C GLN A 369 15.59 -7.15 22.02
N GLU A 370 15.26 -6.04 22.68
CA GLU A 370 15.15 -5.95 24.13
C GLU A 370 13.89 -6.64 24.67
N HIS A 371 12.73 -6.35 24.08
CA HIS A 371 11.45 -6.79 24.62
C HIS A 371 10.90 -8.06 23.97
N ARG A 372 11.44 -8.49 22.83
CA ARG A 372 11.11 -9.73 22.11
C ARG A 372 9.60 -9.98 21.97
N PRO A 373 8.85 -9.07 21.32
CA PRO A 373 7.43 -9.29 21.06
C PRO A 373 7.20 -10.51 20.16
N TYR A 374 5.95 -10.96 20.10
CA TYR A 374 5.56 -12.08 19.25
C TYR A 374 5.12 -11.64 17.86
N VAL A 375 4.41 -10.51 17.78
CA VAL A 375 3.93 -9.89 16.54
C VAL A 375 4.25 -8.40 16.57
N VAL A 376 4.62 -7.83 15.42
CA VAL A 376 4.76 -6.38 15.22
C VAL A 376 3.97 -5.97 13.97
N LEU A 377 2.98 -5.10 14.15
CA LEU A 377 2.11 -4.59 13.10
C LEU A 377 2.36 -3.11 12.87
N ILE A 378 2.39 -2.71 11.60
CA ILE A 378 2.68 -1.34 11.18
C ILE A 378 1.68 -0.93 10.10
N PRO A 379 1.11 0.28 10.10
CA PRO A 379 0.31 0.76 8.96
C PRO A 379 1.12 0.72 7.65
N ALA A 380 0.55 0.23 6.55
CA ALA A 380 1.19 0.18 5.23
C ALA A 380 1.14 1.53 4.48
N THR A 381 1.40 2.61 5.21
CA THR A 381 1.49 4.01 4.74
C THR A 381 2.80 4.26 4.01
N THR A 382 3.00 5.48 3.51
CA THR A 382 4.30 5.86 2.92
C THR A 382 5.44 5.65 3.93
N ARG A 383 5.25 5.97 5.22
CA ARG A 383 6.27 5.79 6.26
C ARG A 383 6.44 4.32 6.64
N GLY A 384 5.36 3.60 6.91
CA GLY A 384 5.46 2.19 7.32
C GLY A 384 6.10 1.30 6.25
N ARG A 385 5.84 1.56 4.96
CA ARG A 385 6.51 0.85 3.85
C ARG A 385 7.99 1.21 3.68
N ASP A 386 8.42 2.35 4.24
CA ASP A 386 9.77 2.90 4.11
C ASP A 386 10.70 2.33 5.20
N PHE A 387 10.32 2.39 6.49
CA PHE A 387 11.18 1.91 7.58
C PHE A 387 10.98 0.44 7.99
N ALA A 388 9.78 -0.14 7.85
CA ALA A 388 9.52 -1.53 8.30
C ALA A 388 10.43 -2.57 7.63
N PRO A 389 10.70 -2.50 6.31
CA PRO A 389 11.58 -3.48 5.69
C PRO A 389 13.05 -3.35 6.11
N ARG A 390 13.49 -2.16 6.53
CA ARG A 390 14.81 -2.01 7.17
C ARG A 390 14.89 -2.78 8.48
N VAL A 391 13.86 -2.68 9.32
CA VAL A 391 13.79 -3.46 10.57
C VAL A 391 13.84 -4.95 10.28
N ALA A 392 13.07 -5.40 9.28
CA ALA A 392 13.04 -6.80 8.87
C ALA A 392 14.40 -7.28 8.37
N ALA A 393 15.07 -6.53 7.48
CA ALA A 393 16.37 -6.90 6.95
C ALA A 393 17.45 -6.95 8.04
N ARG A 394 17.48 -5.95 8.92
CA ARG A 394 18.43 -5.86 10.03
C ARG A 394 18.33 -7.03 10.98
N LEU A 395 17.11 -7.41 11.35
CA LEU A 395 16.85 -8.45 12.33
C LEU A 395 16.73 -9.84 11.69
N GLY A 396 16.81 -9.94 10.36
CA GLY A 396 16.63 -11.18 9.63
C GLY A 396 15.21 -11.74 9.71
N LEU A 397 14.20 -10.87 9.84
CA LEU A 397 12.80 -11.23 10.07
C LEU A 397 11.99 -11.29 8.77
N GLY A 398 10.96 -12.11 8.77
CA GLY A 398 9.95 -12.15 7.72
C GLY A 398 8.96 -11.01 7.85
N LEU A 399 8.72 -10.31 6.74
CA LEU A 399 7.81 -9.18 6.64
C LEU A 399 6.80 -9.37 5.50
N THR A 400 5.52 -9.55 5.85
CA THR A 400 4.44 -9.44 4.87
C THR A 400 4.07 -7.98 4.68
N GLY A 401 4.39 -7.43 3.51
CA GLY A 401 4.01 -6.08 3.16
C GLY A 401 2.54 -6.01 2.73
N ASP A 402 1.83 -4.96 3.14
CA ASP A 402 0.50 -4.59 2.63
C ASP A 402 -0.55 -5.71 2.76
N ALA A 403 -0.61 -6.34 3.93
CA ALA A 403 -1.65 -7.29 4.28
C ALA A 403 -3.02 -6.60 4.35
N ILE A 404 -4.08 -7.35 4.05
CA ILE A 404 -5.48 -6.90 4.10
C ILE A 404 -6.28 -7.58 5.21
N GLY A 405 -5.69 -8.56 5.88
CA GLY A 405 -6.31 -9.31 6.95
C GLY A 405 -5.26 -10.06 7.77
N LEU A 406 -5.61 -10.35 9.02
CA LEU A 406 -4.73 -10.99 9.98
C LEU A 406 -5.53 -12.02 10.78
N GLU A 407 -4.98 -13.19 11.03
CA GLU A 407 -5.61 -14.23 11.85
C GLU A 407 -4.56 -14.98 12.66
N ILE A 408 -4.99 -15.68 13.72
CA ILE A 408 -4.15 -16.64 14.45
C ILE A 408 -4.66 -18.04 14.13
N ASP A 409 -3.79 -18.87 13.56
CA ASP A 409 -4.10 -20.26 13.27
C ASP A 409 -4.09 -21.14 14.53
N GLU A 410 -4.44 -22.41 14.36
CA GLU A 410 -4.47 -23.39 15.45
C GLU A 410 -3.09 -23.67 16.08
N GLN A 411 -2.01 -23.35 15.36
CA GLN A 411 -0.63 -23.46 15.85
C GLN A 411 -0.11 -22.15 16.46
N GLU A 412 -1.01 -21.21 16.79
CA GLU A 412 -0.68 -19.90 17.34
C GLU A 412 0.20 -19.04 16.41
N ARG A 413 0.17 -19.23 15.09
CA ARG A 413 0.92 -18.42 14.12
C ARG A 413 0.04 -17.33 13.51
N LEU A 414 0.64 -16.17 13.25
CA LEU A 414 0.02 -15.09 12.50
C LEU A 414 -0.09 -15.45 11.02
N VAL A 415 -1.34 -15.61 10.58
CA VAL A 415 -1.72 -15.73 9.18
C VAL A 415 -1.91 -14.33 8.61
N GLN A 416 -1.09 -13.97 7.63
CA GLN A 416 -1.08 -12.64 7.02
C GLN A 416 -1.71 -12.71 5.63
N LEU A 417 -2.94 -12.24 5.50
CA LEU A 417 -3.69 -12.32 4.25
C LEU A 417 -3.24 -11.21 3.31
N LYS A 418 -2.64 -11.56 2.18
CA LYS A 418 -2.12 -10.60 1.19
C LYS A 418 -2.82 -10.76 -0.16
N PRO A 419 -3.32 -9.68 -0.77
CA PRO A 419 -3.88 -9.75 -2.12
C PRO A 419 -2.76 -9.96 -3.14
N ALA A 420 -3.04 -10.74 -4.17
CA ALA A 420 -2.13 -10.98 -5.29
C ALA A 420 -2.89 -10.96 -6.61
N PHE A 421 -2.16 -10.75 -7.71
CA PHE A 421 -2.61 -10.86 -9.09
C PHE A 421 -3.86 -10.02 -9.40
N GLY A 422 -3.87 -8.77 -8.92
CA GLY A 422 -5.02 -7.89 -9.10
C GLY A 422 -6.18 -8.20 -8.15
N GLY A 423 -5.93 -8.73 -6.95
CA GLY A 423 -6.84 -8.65 -5.80
C GLY A 423 -7.91 -9.73 -5.67
N ASN A 424 -8.19 -10.50 -6.72
CA ASN A 424 -9.14 -11.63 -6.61
C ASN A 424 -8.54 -12.85 -5.91
N ILE A 425 -7.22 -12.87 -5.72
CA ILE A 425 -6.50 -13.93 -5.03
C ILE A 425 -5.96 -13.40 -3.73
N VAL A 426 -6.23 -14.14 -2.67
CA VAL A 426 -5.65 -13.92 -1.36
C VAL A 426 -4.67 -15.04 -1.08
N ALA A 427 -3.45 -14.65 -0.74
CA ALA A 427 -2.39 -15.54 -0.31
C ALA A 427 -2.18 -15.35 1.19
N PRO A 428 -2.47 -16.38 2.02
CA PRO A 428 -2.05 -16.42 3.40
C PRO A 428 -0.55 -16.64 3.46
N ILE A 429 0.14 -15.72 4.13
CA ILE A 429 1.58 -15.74 4.33
C ILE A 429 1.87 -16.04 5.79
N LEU A 430 2.83 -16.94 6.01
CA LEU A 430 3.33 -17.32 7.32
C LEU A 430 4.82 -16.94 7.44
N SER A 431 5.27 -16.76 8.68
CA SER A 431 6.64 -16.37 9.00
C SER A 431 7.36 -17.43 9.83
N LYS A 432 8.62 -17.73 9.49
CA LYS A 432 9.52 -18.69 10.17
C LYS A 432 10.24 -18.05 11.36
N THR A 433 10.20 -16.73 11.46
CA THR A 433 10.95 -15.92 12.41
C THR A 433 10.02 -15.18 13.36
N PHE A 434 10.55 -14.81 14.53
CA PHE A 434 9.84 -14.01 15.52
C PHE A 434 10.60 -12.71 15.85
N PRO A 435 9.91 -11.57 16.06
CA PRO A 435 8.47 -11.40 15.89
C PRO A 435 8.01 -11.60 14.45
N GLN A 436 6.75 -12.00 14.28
CA GLN A 436 6.10 -12.05 12.97
C GLN A 436 5.67 -10.62 12.61
N MET A 437 6.20 -10.10 11.49
CA MET A 437 5.99 -8.70 11.11
C MET A 437 5.08 -8.57 9.89
N ALA A 438 4.15 -7.63 9.95
CA ALA A 438 3.35 -7.25 8.79
C ALA A 438 3.15 -5.74 8.71
N THR A 439 3.19 -5.18 7.50
CA THR A 439 2.52 -3.90 7.25
C THR A 439 1.10 -4.15 6.77
N VAL A 440 0.13 -3.38 7.25
CA VAL A 440 -1.30 -3.62 6.98
C VAL A 440 -1.94 -2.42 6.30
N ARG A 441 -2.67 -2.67 5.22
CA ARG A 441 -3.34 -1.64 4.43
C ARG A 441 -4.37 -0.87 5.28
N PRO A 442 -4.29 0.47 5.32
CA PRO A 442 -5.33 1.30 5.92
C PRO A 442 -6.72 1.04 5.32
N GLY A 443 -7.76 1.07 6.15
CA GLY A 443 -9.16 0.86 5.75
C GLY A 443 -9.57 -0.63 5.61
N MET A 444 -8.63 -1.56 5.83
CA MET A 444 -8.91 -3.01 5.69
C MET A 444 -9.29 -3.70 7.00
N LEU A 445 -9.15 -3.03 8.13
CA LEU A 445 -9.57 -3.55 9.44
C LEU A 445 -10.66 -2.67 10.04
N GLU A 446 -11.03 -2.94 11.30
CA GLU A 446 -12.08 -2.21 12.02
C GLU A 446 -11.55 -1.82 13.40
N ALA A 447 -11.59 -0.52 13.72
CA ALA A 447 -11.27 -0.01 15.05
C ALA A 447 -12.33 -0.43 16.09
N LEU A 448 -11.94 -0.48 17.36
CA LEU A 448 -12.88 -0.63 18.48
C LEU A 448 -13.54 0.72 18.81
N GLN A 449 -14.67 0.70 19.50
CA GLN A 449 -15.14 1.89 20.19
C GLN A 449 -14.17 2.27 21.30
N PRO A 450 -13.73 3.54 21.36
CA PRO A 450 -12.80 3.98 22.39
C PRO A 450 -13.48 4.00 23.76
N ASP A 451 -12.76 3.49 24.76
CA ASP A 451 -13.11 3.59 26.17
C ASP A 451 -12.17 4.59 26.86
N TRP A 452 -12.62 5.84 26.95
CA TRP A 452 -11.85 6.96 27.52
C TRP A 452 -11.70 6.90 29.05
N GLU A 453 -12.36 5.96 29.73
CA GLU A 453 -12.19 5.76 31.17
C GLU A 453 -10.90 4.97 31.48
N ARG A 454 -10.37 4.23 30.51
CA ARG A 454 -9.14 3.45 30.66
C ARG A 454 -7.93 4.37 30.89
N GLN A 455 -7.14 4.03 31.91
CA GLN A 455 -5.93 4.77 32.25
C GLN A 455 -4.71 4.23 31.48
N PRO A 456 -3.90 5.10 30.85
CA PRO A 456 -2.74 4.67 30.08
C PRO A 456 -1.61 4.15 30.99
N LEU A 457 -1.10 2.95 30.68
CA LEU A 457 0.14 2.43 31.27
C LEU A 457 1.30 2.69 30.30
N VAL A 458 2.03 3.79 30.53
CA VAL A 458 3.14 4.21 29.65
C VAL A 458 4.47 3.67 30.18
N GLN A 459 5.15 2.87 29.36
CA GLN A 459 6.52 2.44 29.55
C GLN A 459 7.43 3.26 28.64
N ARG A 460 8.48 3.87 29.20
CA ARG A 460 9.44 4.68 28.45
C ARG A 460 10.75 3.94 28.23
N MET A 461 11.29 4.04 27.02
CA MET A 461 12.59 3.51 26.63
C MET A 461 13.41 4.64 26.01
N ALA A 462 14.26 5.26 26.82
CA ALA A 462 15.22 6.24 26.36
C ALA A 462 16.36 5.55 25.59
N LEU A 463 16.53 5.91 24.32
CA LEU A 463 17.59 5.38 23.48
C LEU A 463 18.83 6.25 23.64
N ALA A 464 20.00 5.63 23.88
CA ALA A 464 21.26 6.37 23.97
C ALA A 464 21.73 6.92 22.60
N ASP A 465 21.28 6.30 21.50
CA ASP A 465 21.65 6.62 20.14
C ASP A 465 20.57 6.06 19.18
N VAL A 466 20.41 6.69 18.02
CA VAL A 466 19.52 6.21 16.95
C VAL A 466 20.28 5.99 15.64
N GLY A 467 21.61 5.85 15.70
CA GLY A 467 22.49 5.64 14.56
C GLY A 467 22.56 6.85 13.62
N PRO A 468 23.26 6.70 12.48
CA PRO A 468 23.35 7.76 11.50
C PRO A 468 21.99 8.00 10.85
N ILE A 469 21.64 9.28 10.69
CA ILE A 469 20.53 9.75 9.86
C ILE A 469 21.16 10.51 8.71
N ARG A 470 21.14 9.91 7.52
CA ARG A 470 21.85 10.40 6.33
C ARG A 470 20.95 11.14 5.36
N THR A 471 19.64 11.13 5.60
CA THR A 471 18.66 11.89 4.82
C THR A 471 18.15 13.08 5.61
N GLN A 472 17.97 14.20 4.93
CA GLN A 472 17.41 15.42 5.50
C GLN A 472 16.22 15.90 4.68
N THR A 473 15.06 16.02 5.31
CA THR A 473 13.90 16.68 4.70
C THR A 473 14.11 18.19 4.75
N VAL A 474 14.30 18.81 3.59
CA VAL A 474 14.55 20.26 3.47
C VAL A 474 13.28 21.05 3.17
N GLN A 475 12.24 20.39 2.67
CA GLN A 475 10.93 21.00 2.41
C GLN A 475 9.83 19.95 2.54
N ALA A 476 8.71 20.31 3.15
CA ALA A 476 7.49 19.53 3.16
C ALA A 476 6.33 20.42 2.69
N THR A 477 5.59 19.97 1.68
CA THR A 477 4.41 20.65 1.17
C THR A 477 3.20 19.74 1.40
N GLN A 478 2.28 20.23 2.22
CA GLN A 478 1.00 19.57 2.45
C GLN A 478 0.03 19.93 1.33
N GLU A 479 -0.39 18.95 0.56
CA GLU A 479 -1.46 19.06 -0.45
C GLU A 479 -2.77 18.61 0.21
N VAL A 480 -3.18 19.32 1.27
CA VAL A 480 -4.33 18.93 2.07
C VAL A 480 -5.61 19.45 1.41
N ASP A 481 -6.36 18.54 0.79
CA ASP A 481 -7.81 18.69 0.68
C ASP A 481 -8.43 18.00 1.91
N ALA A 482 -9.14 18.78 2.74
CA ALA A 482 -9.79 18.26 3.95
C ALA A 482 -10.74 17.08 3.63
N THR A 483 -11.34 17.07 2.44
CA THR A 483 -12.24 15.98 2.00
C THR A 483 -11.48 14.69 1.61
N ALA A 484 -10.21 14.81 1.22
CA ALA A 484 -9.35 13.65 0.95
C ALA A 484 -8.83 13.00 2.23
N MET A 485 -8.62 13.78 3.30
CA MET A 485 -8.22 13.26 4.62
C MET A 485 -9.31 12.40 5.24
N SER A 486 -10.58 12.77 5.06
CA SER A 486 -11.71 12.00 5.59
C SER A 486 -12.02 10.72 4.82
N LEU A 487 -11.45 10.52 3.62
CA LEU A 487 -11.88 9.48 2.69
C LEU A 487 -11.80 8.05 3.28
N GLU A 488 -10.74 7.72 4.03
CA GLU A 488 -10.53 6.39 4.62
C GLU A 488 -11.51 6.10 5.77
N ALA A 489 -11.90 7.13 6.52
CA ALA A 489 -12.79 7.05 7.67
C ALA A 489 -14.25 7.46 7.36
N ALA A 490 -14.55 7.77 6.09
CA ALA A 490 -15.86 8.29 5.72
C ALA A 490 -16.95 7.22 5.78
N ASP A 491 -18.06 7.54 6.44
CA ASP A 491 -19.26 6.69 6.46
C ASP A 491 -19.93 6.60 5.08
N ILE A 492 -19.86 7.67 4.29
CA ILE A 492 -20.41 7.74 2.94
C ILE A 492 -19.34 8.30 2.00
N VAL A 493 -19.15 7.65 0.85
CA VAL A 493 -18.22 8.10 -0.19
C VAL A 493 -18.94 8.24 -1.52
N VAL A 494 -18.73 9.38 -2.18
CA VAL A 494 -19.17 9.61 -3.57
C VAL A 494 -17.98 9.47 -4.50
N GLY A 495 -17.93 8.35 -5.19
CA GLY A 495 -16.90 7.97 -6.16
C GLY A 495 -17.17 8.51 -7.56
N VAL A 496 -16.15 9.11 -8.17
CA VAL A 496 -16.25 9.73 -9.50
C VAL A 496 -15.41 8.99 -10.53
N GLY A 497 -16.04 8.67 -11.67
CA GLY A 497 -15.37 8.16 -12.86
C GLY A 497 -15.40 9.15 -14.03
N THR A 498 -14.72 8.78 -15.13
CA THR A 498 -14.70 9.59 -16.36
C THR A 498 -16.06 9.68 -17.06
N GLY A 499 -17.06 8.90 -16.63
CA GLY A 499 -18.44 9.01 -17.11
C GLY A 499 -19.14 10.33 -16.77
N LEU A 500 -18.52 11.22 -15.98
CA LEU A 500 -18.96 12.62 -15.85
C LEU A 500 -18.53 13.53 -17.01
N GLU A 501 -17.77 13.00 -17.97
CA GLU A 501 -17.36 13.63 -19.23
C GLU A 501 -16.35 14.79 -19.08
N ARG A 502 -16.54 15.72 -18.14
CA ARG A 502 -15.65 16.88 -17.91
C ARG A 502 -15.56 17.30 -16.45
N ARG A 503 -14.45 17.96 -16.10
CA ARG A 503 -14.16 18.48 -14.75
C ARG A 503 -15.26 19.40 -14.20
N ASP A 504 -15.87 20.24 -15.03
CA ASP A 504 -16.91 21.19 -14.59
C ASP A 504 -18.15 20.52 -13.98
N ASN A 505 -18.40 19.26 -14.35
CA ASN A 505 -19.53 18.49 -13.82
C ASN A 505 -19.28 17.97 -12.40
N LEU A 506 -18.06 18.11 -11.85
CA LEU A 506 -17.76 17.83 -10.45
C LEU A 506 -18.58 18.68 -9.47
N LYS A 507 -19.10 19.84 -9.90
CA LYS A 507 -20.01 20.65 -9.07
C LYS A 507 -21.25 19.87 -8.64
N LEU A 508 -21.81 19.02 -9.52
CA LEU A 508 -22.97 18.19 -9.23
C LEU A 508 -22.65 17.13 -8.17
N VAL A 509 -21.44 16.56 -8.24
CA VAL A 509 -20.94 15.62 -7.24
C VAL A 509 -20.76 16.29 -5.88
N ARG A 510 -20.22 17.51 -5.85
CA ARG A 510 -20.04 18.27 -4.62
C ARG A 510 -21.38 18.57 -3.95
N GLU A 511 -22.38 19.01 -4.72
CA GLU A 511 -23.73 19.23 -4.22
C GLU A 511 -24.34 17.96 -3.58
N LEU A 512 -24.21 16.81 -4.25
CA LEU A 512 -24.64 15.52 -3.68
C LEU A 512 -23.87 15.15 -2.41
N ALA A 513 -22.54 15.33 -2.43
CA ALA A 513 -21.68 15.02 -1.29
C ALA A 513 -22.03 15.90 -0.07
N ASP A 514 -22.31 17.18 -0.28
CA ASP A 514 -22.72 18.12 0.78
C ASP A 514 -24.06 17.71 1.41
N VAL A 515 -25.04 17.31 0.59
CA VAL A 515 -26.33 16.79 1.09
C VAL A 515 -26.12 15.54 1.95
N LEU A 516 -25.21 14.66 1.56
CA LEU A 516 -24.93 13.42 2.25
C LEU A 516 -23.98 13.57 3.45
N GLY A 517 -23.19 14.65 3.51
CA GLY A 517 -22.02 14.71 4.39
C GLY A 517 -20.95 13.68 3.99
N ALA A 518 -20.81 13.41 2.69
CA ALA A 518 -19.95 12.36 2.16
C ALA A 518 -18.57 12.88 1.75
N ALA A 519 -17.56 12.02 1.85
CA ALA A 519 -16.26 12.28 1.22
C ALA A 519 -16.31 12.00 -0.28
N ILE A 520 -15.43 12.63 -1.06
CA ILE A 520 -15.35 12.42 -2.52
C ILE A 520 -14.17 11.51 -2.84
N GLY A 521 -14.44 10.40 -3.50
CA GLY A 521 -13.44 9.50 -4.08
C GLY A 521 -13.38 9.62 -5.60
N ALA A 522 -12.30 9.16 -6.21
CA ALA A 522 -12.10 9.24 -7.66
C ALA A 522 -11.41 7.99 -8.22
N THR A 523 -11.73 7.62 -9.45
CA THR A 523 -10.93 6.65 -10.20
C THR A 523 -9.56 7.24 -10.56
N ARG A 524 -8.54 6.40 -10.76
CA ARG A 524 -7.22 6.84 -11.25
C ARG A 524 -7.29 7.71 -12.51
N ARG A 525 -8.15 7.39 -13.47
CA ARG A 525 -8.30 8.20 -14.71
C ARG A 525 -8.75 9.64 -14.42
N VAL A 526 -9.57 9.84 -13.39
CA VAL A 526 -10.04 11.18 -12.98
C VAL A 526 -8.89 11.97 -12.34
N THR A 527 -8.06 11.32 -11.52
CA THR A 527 -6.91 11.98 -10.90
C THR A 527 -5.77 12.23 -11.88
N ASP A 528 -5.52 11.30 -12.82
CA ASP A 528 -4.53 11.45 -13.89
C ASP A 528 -4.91 12.57 -14.87
N ALA A 529 -6.21 12.79 -15.07
CA ALA A 529 -6.76 13.91 -15.83
C ALA A 529 -6.76 15.24 -15.06
N ASN A 530 -6.24 15.27 -13.82
CA ASN A 530 -6.22 16.42 -12.92
C ASN A 530 -7.62 17.01 -12.63
N TRP A 531 -8.67 16.17 -12.63
CA TRP A 531 -10.00 16.62 -12.20
C TRP A 531 -10.06 16.77 -10.69
N LEU A 532 -9.45 15.82 -9.96
CA LEU A 532 -9.28 15.79 -8.51
C LEU A 532 -7.82 15.44 -8.15
N PRO A 533 -7.32 15.86 -6.97
CA PRO A 533 -6.01 15.46 -6.46
C PRO A 533 -5.90 13.93 -6.25
N ARG A 534 -4.67 13.40 -6.24
CA ARG A 534 -4.42 11.94 -6.11
C ARG A 534 -4.87 11.37 -4.76
N GLN A 535 -4.93 12.22 -3.74
CA GLN A 535 -5.38 11.88 -2.39
C GLN A 535 -6.85 11.42 -2.37
N HIS A 536 -7.62 11.68 -3.43
CA HIS A 536 -8.98 11.18 -3.64
C HIS A 536 -9.02 9.84 -4.37
N GLN A 537 -7.90 9.36 -4.91
CA GLN A 537 -7.89 8.15 -5.72
C GLN A 537 -8.27 6.95 -4.87
N VAL A 538 -9.30 6.22 -5.29
CA VAL A 538 -9.73 4.95 -4.69
C VAL A 538 -9.34 3.81 -5.61
N GLY A 539 -8.86 2.71 -5.02
CA GLY A 539 -8.48 1.51 -5.76
C GLY A 539 -7.14 0.92 -5.32
N LEU A 540 -6.68 -0.08 -6.06
CA LEU A 540 -5.42 -0.82 -5.89
C LEU A 540 -4.24 0.14 -5.66
N THR A 541 -4.03 1.10 -6.57
CA THR A 541 -2.91 2.06 -6.46
C THR A 541 -3.30 3.38 -5.77
N GLY A 542 -4.45 3.39 -5.08
CA GLY A 542 -4.98 4.52 -4.32
C GLY A 542 -5.33 4.11 -2.89
N LYS A 543 -6.34 4.75 -2.30
CA LYS A 543 -6.88 4.40 -0.98
C LYS A 543 -7.88 3.25 -1.09
N ALA A 544 -7.88 2.38 -0.08
CA ALA A 544 -8.99 1.47 0.18
C ALA A 544 -9.95 2.13 1.17
N VAL A 545 -11.25 2.03 0.94
CA VAL A 545 -12.30 2.62 1.76
C VAL A 545 -13.34 1.56 2.11
N ALA A 546 -13.88 1.65 3.32
CA ALA A 546 -14.91 0.74 3.81
C ALA A 546 -16.17 1.49 4.31
N PRO A 547 -16.78 2.38 3.49
CA PRO A 547 -17.93 3.16 3.92
C PRO A 547 -19.16 2.28 4.12
N LYS A 548 -20.14 2.78 4.88
CA LYS A 548 -21.50 2.21 4.91
C LYS A 548 -22.13 2.29 3.52
N LEU A 549 -21.91 3.40 2.80
CA LEU A 549 -22.48 3.64 1.48
C LEU A 549 -21.44 4.24 0.51
N TYR A 550 -21.25 3.59 -0.63
CA TYR A 550 -20.41 4.07 -1.73
C TYR A 550 -21.25 4.33 -2.99
N PHE A 551 -21.22 5.54 -3.53
CA PHE A 551 -21.79 5.86 -4.85
C PHE A 551 -20.72 5.76 -5.93
N ALA A 552 -20.90 4.88 -6.92
CA ALA A 552 -20.04 4.75 -8.08
C ALA A 552 -20.66 5.48 -9.29
N LEU A 553 -20.34 6.77 -9.44
CA LEU A 553 -20.92 7.65 -10.46
C LEU A 553 -20.05 7.71 -11.71
N GLY A 554 -20.53 7.12 -12.81
CA GLY A 554 -19.81 7.10 -14.08
C GLY A 554 -18.51 6.30 -14.04
N ILE A 555 -18.42 5.34 -13.12
CA ILE A 555 -17.27 4.43 -12.94
C ILE A 555 -17.51 3.16 -13.76
N ARG A 556 -16.53 2.76 -14.58
CA ARG A 556 -16.62 1.53 -15.39
C ARG A 556 -16.60 0.26 -14.54
N GLY A 557 -15.93 0.29 -13.40
CA GLY A 557 -15.78 -0.87 -12.50
C GLY A 557 -14.59 -1.76 -12.85
N HIS A 558 -13.50 -1.17 -13.36
CA HIS A 558 -12.25 -1.91 -13.52
C HIS A 558 -11.79 -2.44 -12.15
N MET A 559 -11.24 -3.66 -12.13
CA MET A 559 -10.80 -4.35 -10.91
C MET A 559 -9.89 -3.50 -10.02
N ASN A 560 -8.94 -2.79 -10.65
CA ASN A 560 -8.06 -1.82 -9.96
C ASN A 560 -8.82 -0.74 -9.17
N HIS A 561 -10.07 -0.42 -9.49
CA HIS A 561 -10.90 0.48 -8.68
C HIS A 561 -11.72 -0.31 -7.64
N THR A 562 -12.36 -1.40 -8.06
CA THR A 562 -13.36 -2.12 -7.25
C THR A 562 -12.78 -2.77 -6.00
N ILE A 563 -11.51 -3.19 -6.02
CA ILE A 563 -10.78 -3.66 -4.83
C ILE A 563 -10.78 -2.61 -3.72
N GLY A 564 -10.60 -1.34 -4.08
CA GLY A 564 -10.55 -0.24 -3.11
C GLY A 564 -11.90 0.04 -2.45
N ILE A 565 -13.00 -0.54 -2.93
CA ILE A 565 -14.35 -0.36 -2.38
C ILE A 565 -15.00 -1.68 -1.96
N GLN A 566 -14.26 -2.80 -2.02
CA GLN A 566 -14.82 -4.14 -1.82
C GLN A 566 -15.51 -4.29 -0.45
N ARG A 567 -14.97 -3.60 0.57
CA ARG A 567 -15.48 -3.60 1.95
C ARG A 567 -16.61 -2.60 2.21
N ALA A 568 -17.00 -1.78 1.23
CA ALA A 568 -18.16 -0.90 1.39
C ALA A 568 -19.39 -1.75 1.74
N GLN A 569 -20.23 -1.37 2.69
CA GLN A 569 -21.38 -2.22 3.03
C GLN A 569 -22.39 -2.22 1.89
N THR A 570 -22.68 -1.05 1.33
CA THR A 570 -23.56 -0.88 0.17
C THR A 570 -22.91 -0.04 -0.92
N ILE A 571 -23.00 -0.52 -2.16
CA ILE A 571 -22.48 0.11 -3.36
C ILE A 571 -23.66 0.41 -4.30
N VAL A 572 -23.84 1.69 -4.61
CA VAL A 572 -24.81 2.19 -5.59
C VAL A 572 -24.06 2.57 -6.86
N ALA A 573 -24.34 1.94 -7.99
CA ALA A 573 -23.69 2.26 -9.26
C ALA A 573 -24.64 3.00 -10.21
N VAL A 574 -24.14 4.04 -10.87
CA VAL A 574 -24.83 4.77 -11.95
C VAL A 574 -23.93 4.77 -13.17
N ASN A 575 -24.39 4.17 -14.27
CA ASN A 575 -23.64 4.12 -15.53
C ASN A 575 -24.59 4.14 -16.73
N LYS A 576 -24.19 4.78 -17.83
CA LYS A 576 -24.94 4.78 -19.10
C LYS A 576 -24.89 3.41 -19.79
N ASP A 577 -23.80 2.68 -19.60
CA ASP A 577 -23.58 1.37 -20.20
C ASP A 577 -24.18 0.27 -19.30
N PRO A 578 -25.26 -0.43 -19.72
CA PRO A 578 -25.87 -1.49 -18.94
C PRO A 578 -24.94 -2.69 -18.68
N GLU A 579 -23.92 -2.87 -19.50
CA GLU A 579 -22.93 -3.95 -19.38
C GLU A 579 -21.69 -3.54 -18.58
N ALA A 580 -21.72 -2.36 -17.95
CA ALA A 580 -20.58 -1.87 -17.17
C ALA A 580 -20.23 -2.84 -16.02
N PRO A 581 -18.96 -3.31 -15.92
CA PRO A 581 -18.53 -4.24 -14.87
C PRO A 581 -18.83 -3.78 -13.43
N ILE A 582 -18.97 -2.47 -13.20
CA ILE A 582 -19.32 -1.93 -11.88
C ILE A 582 -20.62 -2.52 -11.31
N PHE A 583 -21.58 -2.90 -12.17
CA PHE A 583 -22.84 -3.48 -11.71
C PHE A 583 -22.66 -4.86 -11.08
N GLN A 584 -21.62 -5.61 -11.45
CA GLN A 584 -21.34 -6.93 -10.87
C GLN A 584 -20.89 -6.86 -9.40
N VAL A 585 -20.43 -5.69 -8.96
CA VAL A 585 -20.01 -5.44 -7.57
C VAL A 585 -20.92 -4.47 -6.83
N ALA A 586 -22.02 -4.02 -7.45
CA ALA A 586 -22.98 -3.13 -6.84
C ALA A 586 -24.08 -3.90 -6.11
N ASP A 587 -24.73 -3.28 -5.12
CA ASP A 587 -25.98 -3.78 -4.53
C ASP A 587 -27.19 -3.16 -5.23
N TYR A 588 -27.06 -1.89 -5.65
CA TYR A 588 -28.07 -1.18 -6.42
C TYR A 588 -27.47 -0.58 -7.70
N GLY A 589 -28.14 -0.75 -8.83
CA GLY A 589 -27.70 -0.21 -10.12
C GLY A 589 -28.77 0.64 -10.79
N ILE A 590 -28.38 1.80 -11.34
CA ILE A 590 -29.20 2.62 -12.25
C ILE A 590 -28.48 2.70 -13.59
N VAL A 591 -29.13 2.24 -14.65
CA VAL A 591 -28.66 2.47 -16.03
C VAL A 591 -29.18 3.83 -16.48
N GLY A 592 -28.30 4.81 -16.63
CA GLY A 592 -28.70 6.17 -16.97
C GLY A 592 -27.56 7.18 -17.03
N ASP A 593 -27.88 8.38 -17.52
CA ASP A 593 -26.93 9.49 -17.58
C ASP A 593 -26.67 10.06 -16.17
N CYS A 594 -25.42 10.02 -15.72
CA CYS A 594 -25.01 10.64 -14.46
C CYS A 594 -25.39 12.12 -14.37
N LEU A 595 -25.36 12.86 -15.49
CA LEU A 595 -25.71 14.28 -15.52
C LEU A 595 -27.20 14.55 -15.28
N GLN A 596 -28.05 13.53 -15.44
CA GLN A 596 -29.48 13.60 -15.13
C GLN A 596 -29.80 12.97 -13.78
N VAL A 597 -29.18 11.82 -13.48
CA VAL A 597 -29.41 11.06 -12.25
C VAL A 597 -28.88 11.79 -11.02
N ILE A 598 -27.70 12.42 -11.08
CA ILE A 598 -27.09 13.09 -9.92
C ILE A 598 -27.96 14.25 -9.41
N PRO A 599 -28.41 15.21 -10.26
CA PRO A 599 -29.28 16.29 -9.79
C PRO A 599 -30.60 15.78 -9.20
N ALA A 600 -31.27 14.83 -9.87
CA ALA A 600 -32.52 14.24 -9.39
C ALA A 600 -32.33 13.54 -8.03
N LEU A 601 -31.24 12.78 -7.87
CA LEU A 601 -30.90 12.11 -6.61
C LEU A 601 -30.59 13.11 -5.51
N THR A 602 -29.85 14.17 -5.83
CA THR A 602 -29.51 15.24 -4.87
C THR A 602 -30.78 15.89 -4.33
N GLN A 603 -31.72 16.24 -5.21
CA GLN A 603 -33.00 16.81 -4.82
C GLN A 603 -33.81 15.84 -3.93
N ALA A 604 -33.99 14.59 -4.38
CA ALA A 604 -34.77 13.59 -3.65
C ALA A 604 -34.21 13.34 -2.24
N LEU A 605 -32.88 13.26 -2.10
CA LEU A 605 -32.22 13.06 -0.82
C LEU A 605 -32.23 14.31 0.06
N ALA A 606 -32.11 15.51 -0.51
CA ALA A 606 -32.22 16.75 0.24
C ALA A 606 -33.63 16.93 0.83
N GLU A 607 -34.67 16.66 0.05
CA GLU A 607 -36.05 16.67 0.54
C GLU A 607 -36.28 15.61 1.62
N ALA A 608 -35.76 14.40 1.44
CA ALA A 608 -35.86 13.33 2.44
C ALA A 608 -35.13 13.70 3.74
N LYS A 609 -33.94 14.30 3.65
CA LYS A 609 -33.17 14.79 4.79
C LYS A 609 -33.94 15.86 5.55
N GLN A 610 -34.52 16.85 4.86
CA GLN A 610 -35.36 17.88 5.46
C GLN A 610 -36.59 17.30 6.15
N ARG A 611 -37.31 16.36 5.52
CA ARG A 611 -38.48 15.70 6.13
C ARG A 611 -38.14 14.92 7.40
N ARG A 612 -36.93 14.35 7.48
CA ARG A 612 -36.42 13.69 8.69
C ARG A 612 -35.90 14.67 9.75
N GLN A 613 -35.48 15.86 9.32
CA GLN A 613 -34.85 16.88 10.17
C GLN A 613 -35.78 18.02 10.61
N GLY A 614 -37.07 18.02 10.23
CA GLY A 614 -37.95 19.17 10.49
C GLY A 614 -39.22 18.88 11.29
N PRO A 615 -39.78 19.91 11.95
CA PRO A 615 -39.09 20.96 12.72
C PRO A 615 -38.56 20.46 14.08
#